data_AF-K5VR38-F1
#
_entry.id   AF-K5VR38-F1
#
_cell.length_a   1.000
_cell.length_b   1.000
_cell.length_c   1.000
_cell.angle_alpha   90.00
_cell.angle_beta   90.00
_cell.angle_gamma   90.00
#
_symmetry.space_group_name_H-M   'P 1'
#
loop_
_entity.id
_entity.type
_entity.pdbx_description
1 polymer ?
#
loop_
_entity_poly.entity_id
_entity_poly.type
_entity_poly.pdbx_seq_one_letter_code
_entity_poly.pdbx_strand_id
1 'polypeptide(L)'
;MASTGGSAPPIFADAAKFNGLNWVTWKGLVKIAAELQGVYGYLDGSIINSTTPSPTPPTITAATPATTTPSSPETSWESTTPTPSEWKVRNAWAMGLLIYNTSDPVGLGINIHGTAADAWKSYMETYEVVSEIAVLNAELDLQLHRLYNTYAYQVGQCYSSRCHHRR
;
A
#
# COMPACT_ATOMS: atom_id res chain seq x y z
N MET A 1 -9.05 3.52 -26.78
CA MET A 1 -9.18 3.41 -25.32
C MET A 1 -8.51 2.11 -24.94
N ALA A 2 -7.29 2.15 -24.40
CA ALA A 2 -6.53 0.94 -24.12
C ALA A 2 -7.19 0.21 -22.95
N SER A 3 -7.67 -1.02 -23.19
CA SER A 3 -8.00 -1.93 -22.12
C SER A 3 -6.70 -2.27 -21.40
N THR A 4 -6.46 -1.67 -20.24
CA THR A 4 -5.34 -2.02 -19.35
C THR A 4 -5.58 -3.35 -18.63
N GLY A 5 -6.62 -4.10 -19.00
CA GLY A 5 -7.02 -5.34 -18.33
C GLY A 5 -6.11 -6.55 -18.50
N GLY A 6 -5.05 -6.43 -19.30
CA GLY A 6 -4.07 -7.51 -19.52
C GLY A 6 -2.62 -7.20 -19.12
N SER A 7 -2.32 -6.03 -18.55
CA SER A 7 -0.93 -5.66 -18.24
C SER A 7 -0.52 -6.16 -16.86
N ALA A 8 0.67 -6.75 -16.73
CA ALA A 8 1.20 -7.14 -15.43
C ALA A 8 1.37 -5.92 -14.49
N PRO A 9 1.31 -6.11 -13.16
CA PRO A 9 1.59 -5.02 -12.23
C PRO A 9 2.97 -4.40 -12.48
N PRO A 10 3.12 -3.08 -12.32
CA PRO A 10 4.42 -2.42 -12.45
C PRO A 10 5.40 -2.99 -11.43
N ILE A 11 6.63 -3.25 -11.88
CA ILE A 11 7.75 -3.68 -11.03
C ILE A 11 8.66 -2.48 -10.83
N PHE A 12 8.88 -2.12 -9.58
CA PHE A 12 9.78 -1.05 -9.19
C PHE A 12 11.23 -1.48 -9.36
N ALA A 13 12.12 -0.50 -9.58
CA ALA A 13 13.55 -0.75 -9.54
C ALA A 13 13.94 -1.41 -8.21
N ASP A 14 14.97 -2.26 -8.21
CA ASP A 14 15.32 -3.05 -7.03
C ASP A 14 15.56 -2.20 -5.77
N ALA A 15 16.15 -1.01 -5.93
CA ALA A 15 16.37 -0.06 -4.82
C ALA A 15 15.06 0.52 -4.23
N ALA A 16 13.96 0.47 -4.98
CA ALA A 16 12.65 0.97 -4.58
C ALA A 16 11.70 -0.15 -4.10
N LYS A 17 12.09 -1.43 -4.21
CA LYS A 17 11.33 -2.54 -3.62
C LYS A 17 11.33 -2.43 -2.10
N PHE A 18 10.27 -2.93 -1.48
CA PHE A 18 10.19 -2.93 -0.04
C PHE A 18 11.27 -3.81 0.57
N ASN A 19 11.97 -3.27 1.56
CA ASN A 19 13.06 -3.92 2.28
C ASN A 19 12.93 -3.82 3.80
N GLY A 20 11.75 -3.42 4.31
CA GLY A 20 11.51 -3.22 5.73
C GLY A 20 11.89 -1.84 6.28
N LEU A 21 12.70 -1.06 5.56
CA LEU A 21 13.20 0.25 6.00
C LEU A 21 12.59 1.41 5.23
N ASN A 22 12.20 1.20 3.98
CA ASN A 22 11.67 2.23 3.08
C ASN A 22 10.13 2.30 3.06
N TRP A 23 9.47 1.95 4.16
CA TRP A 23 8.01 1.83 4.26
C TRP A 23 7.25 3.03 3.68
N VAL A 24 7.55 4.24 4.14
CA VAL A 24 6.81 5.45 3.76
C VAL A 24 6.85 5.69 2.25
N THR A 25 8.05 5.59 1.65
CA THR A 25 8.24 5.80 0.21
C THR A 25 7.57 4.67 -0.59
N TRP A 26 7.79 3.42 -0.21
CA TRP A 26 7.22 2.26 -0.89
C TRP A 26 5.68 2.27 -0.85
N LYS A 27 5.09 2.55 0.31
CA LYS A 27 3.64 2.65 0.51
C LYS A 27 3.04 3.69 -0.44
N GLY A 28 3.71 4.85 -0.59
CA GLY A 28 3.30 5.89 -1.52
C GLY A 28 3.29 5.41 -2.98
N LEU A 29 4.35 4.71 -3.41
CA LEU A 29 4.44 4.17 -4.77
C LEU A 29 3.36 3.13 -5.06
N VAL A 30 3.08 2.22 -4.12
CA VAL A 30 2.02 1.21 -4.25
C VAL A 30 0.65 1.87 -4.38
N LYS A 31 0.36 2.89 -3.54
CA LYS A 31 -0.91 3.62 -3.63
C LYS A 31 -1.11 4.27 -4.99
N ILE A 32 -0.10 4.99 -5.48
CA ILE A 32 -0.16 5.64 -6.80
C ILE A 32 -0.37 4.59 -7.90
N ALA A 33 0.38 3.49 -7.89
CA ALA A 33 0.25 2.43 -8.89
C ALA A 33 -1.14 1.78 -8.87
N ALA A 34 -1.71 1.57 -7.67
CA ALA A 34 -3.04 1.00 -7.51
C ALA A 34 -4.15 1.97 -7.95
N GLU A 35 -4.02 3.27 -7.66
CA GLU A 35 -4.96 4.30 -8.11
C GLU A 35 -4.94 4.46 -9.64
N LEU A 36 -3.76 4.46 -10.26
CA LEU A 36 -3.62 4.56 -11.73
C LEU A 36 -4.31 3.40 -12.47
N GLN A 37 -4.39 2.22 -11.86
CA GLN A 37 -5.08 1.06 -12.42
C GLN A 37 -6.55 0.95 -11.96
N GLY A 38 -6.97 1.73 -10.95
CA GLY A 38 -8.31 1.64 -10.37
C GLY A 38 -8.51 0.46 -9.41
N VAL A 39 -7.44 -0.12 -8.85
CA VAL A 39 -7.51 -1.33 -8.00
C VAL A 39 -7.26 -1.06 -6.52
N TYR A 40 -7.14 0.20 -6.11
CA TYR A 40 -6.92 0.53 -4.70
C TYR A 40 -8.02 -0.05 -3.78
N GLY A 41 -9.24 -0.16 -4.27
CA GLY A 41 -10.36 -0.77 -3.55
C GLY A 41 -10.18 -2.25 -3.18
N TYR A 42 -9.28 -2.97 -3.86
CA TYR A 42 -8.91 -4.34 -3.51
C TYR A 42 -7.82 -4.40 -2.44
N LEU A 43 -7.05 -3.32 -2.26
CA LEU A 43 -6.02 -3.20 -1.22
C LEU A 43 -6.63 -2.74 0.11
N ASP A 44 -7.54 -1.77 0.09
CA ASP A 44 -8.20 -1.30 1.31
C ASP A 44 -9.38 -2.19 1.75
N GLY A 45 -9.79 -3.14 0.90
CA GLY A 45 -10.86 -4.08 1.16
C GLY A 45 -12.28 -3.53 0.93
N SER A 46 -12.42 -2.34 0.33
CA SER A 46 -13.72 -1.75 0.00
C SER A 46 -14.46 -2.53 -1.11
N ILE A 47 -13.73 -3.16 -2.04
CA ILE A 47 -14.29 -4.02 -3.09
C ILE A 47 -14.25 -5.47 -2.62
N ILE A 48 -15.38 -5.93 -2.07
CA ILE A 48 -15.54 -7.30 -1.59
C ILE A 48 -16.01 -8.24 -2.71
N ASN A 49 -15.60 -9.51 -2.62
CA ASN A 49 -16.12 -10.53 -3.52
C ASN A 49 -17.62 -10.71 -3.24
N SER A 50 -18.46 -10.27 -4.17
CA SER A 50 -19.92 -10.42 -4.08
C SER A 50 -20.31 -11.89 -4.34
N THR A 51 -20.00 -12.75 -3.37
CA THR A 51 -20.48 -14.14 -3.33
C THR A 51 -21.70 -14.27 -2.42
N THR A 52 -22.32 -13.16 -2.02
CA THR A 52 -23.65 -13.21 -1.40
C THR A 52 -24.63 -13.70 -2.47
N PRO A 53 -25.28 -14.86 -2.31
CA PRO A 53 -26.30 -15.29 -3.25
C PRO A 53 -27.42 -14.25 -3.20
N SER A 54 -27.54 -13.43 -4.24
CA SER A 54 -28.78 -12.70 -4.46
C SER A 54 -29.88 -13.77 -4.60
N PRO A 55 -30.98 -13.72 -3.82
CA PRO A 55 -32.08 -14.66 -3.98
C PRO A 55 -32.70 -14.42 -5.35
N THR A 56 -32.22 -15.18 -6.34
CA THR A 56 -32.80 -15.19 -7.68
C THR A 56 -34.07 -16.02 -7.58
N PRO A 57 -35.27 -15.49 -7.90
CA PRO A 57 -36.48 -16.29 -7.93
C PRO A 57 -36.31 -17.46 -8.91
N PRO A 58 -36.81 -18.67 -8.60
CA PRO A 58 -36.67 -19.82 -9.48
C PRO A 58 -37.44 -19.57 -10.78
N THR A 59 -36.73 -19.27 -11.86
CA THR A 59 -37.33 -19.21 -13.20
C THR A 59 -37.24 -20.60 -13.81
N ILE A 60 -38.38 -21.29 -13.84
CA ILE A 60 -38.57 -22.53 -14.58
C ILE A 60 -38.63 -22.17 -16.06
N THR A 61 -37.70 -22.62 -16.90
CA THR A 61 -37.95 -22.73 -18.35
C THR A 61 -37.13 -23.84 -19.00
N ALA A 62 -37.80 -24.52 -19.93
CA ALA A 62 -37.48 -25.77 -20.60
C ALA A 62 -36.19 -25.78 -21.45
N ALA A 63 -35.72 -27.00 -21.72
CA ALA A 63 -34.55 -27.33 -22.52
C ALA A 63 -34.78 -27.10 -24.03
N THR A 64 -33.91 -26.30 -24.66
CA THR A 64 -33.65 -26.25 -26.12
C THR A 64 -32.25 -25.65 -26.38
N PRO A 65 -31.55 -25.97 -27.49
CA PRO A 65 -30.09 -26.14 -27.49
C PRO A 65 -29.26 -24.91 -27.88
N ALA A 66 -28.06 -24.86 -27.29
CA ALA A 66 -26.82 -24.21 -27.72
C ALA A 66 -26.95 -22.85 -28.46
N THR A 67 -27.17 -21.79 -27.69
CA THR A 67 -26.93 -20.41 -28.13
C THR A 67 -25.55 -19.97 -27.67
N THR A 68 -24.73 -19.53 -28.63
CA THR A 68 -23.43 -18.87 -28.41
C THR A 68 -23.54 -17.81 -27.32
N THR A 69 -22.77 -17.98 -26.24
CA THR A 69 -22.67 -17.06 -25.12
C THR A 69 -22.21 -15.70 -25.66
N PRO A 70 -22.97 -14.61 -25.49
CA PRO A 70 -22.39 -13.28 -25.67
C PRO A 70 -21.31 -13.13 -24.61
N SER A 71 -20.07 -12.85 -25.03
CA SER A 71 -19.03 -12.35 -24.14
C SER A 71 -19.63 -11.19 -23.35
N SER A 72 -19.85 -11.36 -22.04
CA SER A 72 -20.23 -10.24 -21.17
C SER A 72 -19.22 -9.12 -21.42
N PRO A 73 -19.66 -7.87 -21.61
CA PRO A 73 -18.71 -6.77 -21.74
C PRO A 73 -17.83 -6.77 -20.49
N GLU A 74 -16.51 -6.79 -20.68
CA GLU A 74 -15.54 -6.70 -19.60
C GLU A 74 -15.84 -5.43 -18.82
N THR A 75 -16.16 -5.56 -17.53
CA THR A 75 -16.53 -4.41 -16.71
C THR A 75 -15.30 -3.51 -16.59
N SER A 76 -15.47 -2.18 -16.53
CA SER A 76 -14.32 -1.27 -16.32
C SER A 76 -13.54 -1.65 -15.05
N TRP A 77 -12.21 -1.45 -15.06
CA TRP A 77 -11.34 -1.73 -13.91
C TRP A 77 -11.69 -0.90 -12.67
N GLU A 78 -12.26 0.28 -12.89
CA GLU A 78 -12.75 1.20 -11.85
C GLU A 78 -14.12 0.79 -11.29
N SER A 79 -14.75 -0.26 -11.84
CA SER A 79 -16.03 -0.74 -11.31
C SER A 79 -15.86 -1.30 -9.91
N THR A 80 -16.68 -0.80 -8.99
CA THR A 80 -16.77 -1.25 -7.60
C THR A 80 -17.63 -2.50 -7.41
N THR A 81 -18.29 -2.97 -8.47
CA THR A 81 -19.16 -4.16 -8.46
C THR A 81 -18.74 -5.19 -9.52
N PRO A 82 -17.52 -5.75 -9.40
CA PRO A 82 -17.04 -6.77 -10.33
C PRO A 82 -17.82 -8.08 -10.19
N THR A 83 -17.90 -8.86 -11.26
CA THR A 83 -18.31 -10.27 -11.15
C THR A 83 -17.29 -11.07 -10.32
N PRO A 84 -17.66 -12.22 -9.74
CA PRO A 84 -16.74 -13.02 -8.93
C PRO A 84 -15.45 -13.44 -9.68
N SER A 85 -15.54 -13.71 -10.98
CA SER A 85 -14.38 -14.03 -11.82
C SER A 85 -13.47 -12.82 -12.04
N GLU A 86 -14.04 -11.65 -12.35
CA GLU A 86 -13.28 -10.41 -12.48
C GLU A 86 -12.63 -10.01 -11.16
N TRP A 87 -13.36 -10.14 -10.05
CA TRP A 87 -12.85 -9.86 -8.71
C TRP A 87 -11.61 -10.69 -8.42
N LYS A 88 -11.63 -11.99 -8.74
CA LYS A 88 -10.48 -12.89 -8.50
C LYS A 88 -9.25 -12.45 -9.29
N VAL A 89 -9.41 -12.07 -10.55
CA VAL A 89 -8.30 -11.60 -11.41
C VAL A 89 -7.72 -10.29 -10.89
N ARG A 90 -8.59 -9.33 -10.53
CA ARG A 90 -8.15 -8.00 -10.04
C ARG A 90 -7.54 -8.07 -8.65
N ASN A 91 -8.08 -8.89 -7.76
CA ASN A 91 -7.46 -9.19 -6.47
C ASN A 91 -6.09 -9.85 -6.65
N ALA A 92 -5.95 -10.79 -7.59
CA ALA A 92 -4.65 -11.40 -7.89
C ALA A 92 -3.65 -10.39 -8.48
N TRP A 93 -4.13 -9.45 -9.31
CA TRP A 93 -3.31 -8.34 -9.82
C TRP A 93 -2.81 -7.44 -8.69
N ALA A 94 -3.70 -7.04 -7.77
CA ALA A 94 -3.35 -6.23 -6.61
C ALA A 94 -2.37 -6.97 -5.67
N MET A 95 -2.56 -8.28 -5.49
CA MET A 95 -1.61 -9.11 -4.75
C MET A 95 -0.24 -9.14 -5.45
N GLY A 96 -0.21 -9.28 -6.77
CA GLY A 96 1.02 -9.22 -7.56
C GLY A 96 1.77 -7.89 -7.40
N LEU A 97 1.04 -6.77 -7.36
CA LEU A 97 1.61 -5.45 -7.09
C LEU A 97 2.35 -5.42 -5.75
N LEU A 98 1.82 -6.05 -4.70
CA LEU A 98 2.46 -6.11 -3.38
C LEU A 98 3.69 -7.04 -3.37
N ILE A 99 3.52 -8.27 -3.89
CA ILE A 99 4.53 -9.32 -3.79
C ILE A 99 5.73 -9.01 -4.69
N TYR A 100 5.53 -8.63 -5.95
CA TYR A 100 6.64 -8.37 -6.88
C TYR A 100 7.48 -7.15 -6.49
N ASN A 101 6.89 -6.25 -5.71
CA ASN A 101 7.56 -5.04 -5.22
C ASN A 101 8.10 -5.20 -3.80
N THR A 102 8.25 -6.43 -3.31
CA THR A 102 8.80 -6.74 -1.99
C THR A 102 9.92 -7.77 -2.12
N SER A 103 11.06 -7.49 -1.49
CA SER A 103 12.28 -8.30 -1.68
C SER A 103 12.17 -9.68 -1.03
N ASP A 104 11.63 -9.74 0.20
CA ASP A 104 11.42 -10.97 0.95
C ASP A 104 10.17 -10.84 1.83
N PRO A 105 8.96 -11.02 1.28
CA PRO A 105 7.73 -10.78 2.04
C PRO A 105 7.61 -11.70 3.26
N VAL A 106 8.08 -12.96 3.17
CA VAL A 106 8.00 -13.91 4.28
C VAL A 106 9.01 -13.57 5.38
N GLY A 107 10.26 -13.27 5.04
CA GLY A 107 11.28 -12.86 6.01
C GLY A 107 10.97 -11.51 6.68
N LEU A 108 10.20 -10.66 6.01
CA LEU A 108 9.67 -9.40 6.56
C LEU A 108 8.39 -9.58 7.40
N GLY A 109 7.90 -10.82 7.57
CA GLY A 109 6.73 -11.10 8.38
C GLY A 109 5.38 -10.72 7.74
N ILE A 110 5.34 -10.53 6.43
CA ILE A 110 4.12 -10.18 5.70
C ILE A 110 3.28 -11.43 5.46
N ASN A 111 2.01 -11.37 5.83
CA ASN A 111 1.05 -12.39 5.47
C ASN A 111 0.63 -12.26 4.00
N ILE A 112 1.17 -13.12 3.13
CA ILE A 112 0.82 -13.19 1.71
C ILE A 112 -0.30 -14.20 1.41
N HIS A 113 -0.89 -14.82 2.43
CA HIS A 113 -2.00 -15.74 2.29
C HIS A 113 -3.33 -15.00 2.35
N GLY A 114 -4.24 -15.33 1.44
CA GLY A 114 -5.58 -14.74 1.40
C GLY A 114 -5.74 -13.70 0.30
N THR A 115 -6.37 -12.57 0.65
CA THR A 115 -6.68 -11.49 -0.29
C THR A 115 -5.60 -10.42 -0.32
N ALA A 116 -5.59 -9.57 -1.35
CA ALA A 116 -4.66 -8.44 -1.40
C ALA A 116 -4.88 -7.48 -0.22
N ALA A 117 -6.11 -7.37 0.26
CA ALA A 117 -6.45 -6.60 1.46
C ALA A 117 -5.83 -7.18 2.73
N ASP A 118 -5.81 -8.51 2.88
CA ASP A 118 -5.18 -9.17 4.04
C ASP A 118 -3.67 -8.89 4.07
N ALA A 119 -3.02 -8.98 2.90
CA ALA A 119 -1.61 -8.66 2.77
C ALA A 119 -1.34 -7.17 3.06
N TRP A 120 -2.11 -6.27 2.46
CA TRP A 120 -2.00 -4.83 2.69
C TRP A 120 -2.17 -4.46 4.17
N LYS A 121 -3.12 -5.09 4.85
CA LYS A 121 -3.32 -4.94 6.29
C LYS A 121 -2.11 -5.40 7.09
N SER A 122 -1.54 -6.56 6.76
CA SER A 122 -0.32 -7.07 7.42
C SER A 122 0.86 -6.10 7.30
N TYR A 123 1.04 -5.45 6.15
CA TYR A 123 2.03 -4.39 5.99
C TYR A 123 1.79 -3.21 6.94
N MET A 124 0.56 -2.70 6.97
CA MET A 124 0.21 -1.55 7.82
C MET A 124 0.41 -1.85 9.29
N GLU A 125 -0.06 -3.01 9.77
CA GLU A 125 0.08 -3.41 11.17
C GLU A 125 1.55 -3.56 11.58
N THR A 126 2.40 -4.04 10.67
CA THR A 126 3.82 -4.29 10.98
C THR A 126 4.67 -3.03 10.90
N TYR A 127 4.45 -2.17 9.91
CA TYR A 127 5.41 -1.12 9.55
C TYR A 127 4.91 0.31 9.76
N GLU A 128 3.60 0.55 9.87
CA GLU A 128 3.10 1.91 10.12
C GLU A 128 3.61 2.43 11.46
N VAL A 129 3.34 1.68 12.53
CA VAL A 129 3.72 2.06 13.90
C VAL A 129 5.24 2.18 14.05
N VAL A 130 6.00 1.27 13.44
CA VAL A 130 7.47 1.30 13.49
C VAL A 130 8.01 2.55 12.82
N SER A 131 7.44 2.95 11.67
CA SER A 131 7.87 4.15 10.97
C SER A 131 7.55 5.43 11.75
N GLU A 132 6.39 5.51 12.40
CA GLU A 132 6.02 6.63 13.25
C GLU A 132 6.97 6.77 14.45
N ILE A 133 7.32 5.65 15.11
CA ILE A 133 8.29 5.65 16.21
C ILE A 133 9.68 6.09 15.73
N ALA A 134 10.11 5.62 14.56
CA ALA A 134 11.40 6.01 13.99
C ALA A 134 11.46 7.53 13.72
N VAL A 135 10.38 8.12 13.21
CA VAL A 135 10.27 9.57 13.01
C VAL A 135 10.32 10.31 14.34
N LEU A 136 9.53 9.87 15.34
CA LEU A 136 9.51 10.50 16.66
C LEU A 136 10.89 10.47 17.35
N ASN A 137 11.61 9.35 17.25
CA ASN A 137 12.96 9.23 17.79
C ASN A 137 13.95 10.13 17.06
N ALA A 138 13.88 10.20 15.72
CA ALA A 138 14.72 11.10 14.94
C ALA A 138 14.45 12.58 15.28
N GLU A 139 13.20 12.97 15.49
CA GLU A 139 12.84 14.31 15.95
C GLU A 139 13.40 14.61 17.33
N LEU A 140 13.28 13.67 18.28
CA LEU A 140 13.83 13.81 19.62
C LEU A 140 15.35 14.02 19.60
N ASP A 141 16.08 13.22 18.82
CA ASP A 141 17.54 13.34 18.68
C ASP A 141 17.97 14.69 18.09
N LEU A 142 17.21 15.19 17.11
CA LEU A 142 17.45 16.51 16.53
C LEU A 142 17.14 17.64 17.54
N GLN A 143 16.09 17.50 18.34
CA GLN A 143 15.77 18.48 19.38
C GLN A 143 16.86 18.51 20.46
N LEU A 144 17.36 17.36 20.90
CA LEU A 144 18.45 17.29 21.87
C LEU A 144 19.73 17.94 21.33
N HIS A 145 20.10 17.68 20.08
CA HIS A 145 21.25 18.35 19.44
C HIS A 145 21.06 19.87 19.36
N ARG A 146 19.86 20.35 19.02
CA ARG A 146 19.57 21.79 18.98
C ARG A 146 19.70 22.43 20.36
N LEU A 147 19.15 21.81 21.40
CA LEU A 147 19.23 22.31 22.78
C LEU A 147 20.68 22.34 23.27
N TYR A 148 21.45 21.29 23.03
CA TYR A 148 22.86 21.23 23.39
C TYR A 148 23.67 22.35 22.71
N ASN A 149 23.52 22.51 21.39
CA ASN A 149 24.22 23.56 20.65
C ASN A 149 23.83 24.97 21.10
N THR A 150 22.55 25.18 21.42
CA THR A 150 22.04 26.46 21.94
C THR A 150 22.66 26.76 23.31
N TYR A 151 22.70 25.77 24.20
CA TYR A 151 23.30 25.89 25.53
C TYR A 151 24.81 26.18 25.45
N ALA A 152 25.54 25.41 24.63
CA ALA A 152 26.98 25.60 24.43
C ALA A 152 27.30 27.02 23.89
N TYR A 153 26.48 27.52 22.96
CA TYR A 153 26.63 28.88 22.44
C TYR A 153 26.41 29.95 23.51
N GLN A 154 25.37 29.82 24.35
CA GLN A 154 25.12 30.75 25.45
C GLN A 154 26.26 30.76 26.48
N VAL A 155 26.78 29.58 26.85
CA VAL A 155 27.91 29.48 27.78
C VAL A 155 29.17 30.12 27.19
N GLY A 156 29.45 29.89 25.90
CA GLY A 156 30.58 30.52 25.20
C GLY A 156 30.50 32.05 25.16
N GLN A 157 29.32 32.60 24.87
CA GLN A 157 29.06 34.05 24.91
C GLN A 157 29.25 34.65 26.32
N CYS A 158 28.80 33.93 27.36
CA CYS A 158 29.01 34.33 28.75
C CYS A 158 30.49 34.35 29.16
N TYR A 159 31.27 33.36 28.74
CA TYR A 159 32.71 33.30 29.00
C TYR A 159 33.46 34.45 28.31
N SER A 160 33.16 34.69 27.03
CA SER A 160 33.76 35.79 26.26
C SER A 160 33.46 37.17 26.86
N SER A 161 32.21 37.39 27.29
CA SER A 161 31.78 38.66 27.88
C SER A 161 32.43 38.94 29.25
N ARG A 162 32.67 37.92 30.08
CA ARG A 162 33.38 38.08 31.37
C ARG A 162 34.87 38.33 31.21
N CYS A 163 35.51 37.82 30.16
CA CYS A 163 36.91 38.10 29.87
C CYS A 163 37.15 39.56 29.46
N HIS A 164 36.18 40.20 28.81
CA HIS A 164 36.27 41.61 28.43
C HIS A 164 36.03 42.60 29.58
N HIS A 165 35.34 42.21 30.65
CA HIS A 165 35.07 43.08 31.81
C HIS A 165 36.16 43.03 32.91
N ARG A 166 37.20 42.22 32.73
CA ARG A 166 38.28 42.00 33.72
C ARG A 166 39.65 42.56 33.29
N ARG A 167 39.69 43.45 32.29
CA ARG A 167 40.91 44.19 31.90
C ARG A 167 40.80 45.64 32.29
#